data_AF-A0A3D1M0D2-F1
#
_entry.id   AF-A0A3D1M0D2-F1
#
_cell.length_a   1.000
_cell.length_b   1.000
_cell.length_c   1.000
_cell.angle_alpha   90.00
_cell.angle_beta   90.00
_cell.angle_gamma   90.00
#
_symmetry.space_group_name_H-M   'P 1'
#
loop_
_entity.id
_entity.type
_entity.pdbx_description
1 polymer ?
#
loop_
_entity_poly.entity_id
_entity_poly.type
_entity_poly.pdbx_seq_one_letter_code
_entity_poly.pdbx_strand_id
1 'polypeptide(L)' 'LLHVLYEQIVKAGALVYEEWFVLSLIVRDGKCGGAVMMDIRTGKIEVVRAKAVILAAGGLGRVFEPSTNALICT' A
#
# COMPACT_ATOMS: atom_id res chain seq x y z
N LEU A 1 8.73 17.50 3.60
CA LEU A 1 7.38 17.10 4.07
C LEU A 1 7.27 15.59 4.29
N LEU A 2 7.61 14.74 3.31
CA LEU A 2 7.54 13.27 3.46
C LEU A 2 8.31 12.75 4.69
N HIS A 3 9.57 13.14 4.86
CA HIS A 3 10.37 12.77 6.04
C HIS A 3 9.71 13.18 7.36
N VAL A 4 9.21 14.41 7.45
CA VAL A 4 8.55 14.92 8.66
C VAL A 4 7.28 14.14 8.99
N LEU A 5 6.47 13.79 7.98
CA LEU A 5 5.28 12.96 8.19
C LEU A 5 5.65 11.54 8.63
N TYR A 6 6.68 10.95 8.03
CA TYR A 6 7.18 9.64 8.44
C TYR A 6 7.61 9.64 9.92
N GLU A 7 8.35 10.67 10.36
CA GLU A 7 8.71 10.84 11.77
C GLU A 7 7.46 10.93 12.68
N GLN A 8 6.39 11.59 12.24
CA GLN A 8 5.13 11.62 13.01
C GLN A 8 4.45 10.26 13.09
N ILE A 9 4.48 9.46 12.02
CA ILE A 9 3.94 8.08 12.01
C ILE A 9 4.71 7.21 13.02
N VAL A 10 6.04 7.29 13.03
CA VAL A 10 6.90 6.58 13.98
C VAL A 10 6.60 7.03 15.42
N LYS A 11 6.50 8.35 15.65
CA LYS A 11 6.16 8.91 16.97
C LYS A 11 4.78 8.45 17.47
N ALA A 12 3.82 8.27 16.57
CA ALA A 12 2.49 7.78 16.89
C ALA A 12 2.45 6.26 17.18
N GLY A 13 3.55 5.53 16.95
CA GLY A 13 3.61 4.08 17.15
C GLY A 13 2.69 3.31 16.19
N ALA A 14 2.41 3.87 15.01
CA ALA A 14 1.60 3.18 14.02
C ALA A 14 2.35 1.95 13.47
N LEU A 15 1.63 0.87 13.20
CA LEU A 15 2.18 -0.30 12.53
C LEU A 15 2.48 0.03 11.07
N VAL A 16 3.74 -0.12 10.67
CA VAL A 16 4.21 0.09 9.30
C VAL A 16 4.68 -1.24 8.74
N TYR A 17 4.15 -1.59 7.57
CA TYR A 17 4.55 -2.76 6.79
C TYR A 17 5.45 -2.30 5.64
N GLU A 18 6.75 -2.17 5.91
CA GLU A 18 7.73 -1.78 4.89
C GLU A 18 7.97 -2.92 3.88
N GLU A 19 8.04 -2.58 2.59
CA GLU A 19 8.25 -3.55 1.49
C GLU A 19 7.18 -4.66 1.40
N TRP A 20 5.92 -4.32 1.72
CA TRP A 20 4.77 -5.18 1.45
C TRP A 20 3.98 -4.70 0.24
N PHE A 21 3.68 -5.61 -0.68
CA PHE A 21 2.88 -5.34 -1.87
C PHE A 21 1.45 -5.87 -1.69
N VAL A 22 0.44 -5.00 -1.90
CA VAL A 22 -0.97 -5.42 -1.87
C VAL A 22 -1.32 -6.14 -3.17
N LEU A 23 -1.71 -7.40 -3.06
CA LEU A 23 -2.09 -8.25 -4.21
C LEU A 23 -3.57 -8.12 -4.57
N SER A 24 -4.45 -8.02 -3.57
CA SER A 24 -5.89 -7.89 -3.80
C SER A 24 -6.61 -7.30 -2.60
N LEU A 25 -7.75 -6.65 -2.85
CA LEU A 25 -8.69 -6.24 -1.82
C LEU A 25 -9.68 -7.36 -1.52
N ILE A 26 -10.04 -7.51 -0.25
CA ILE A 26 -11.03 -8.48 0.19
C ILE A 26 -12.38 -7.77 0.19
N VAL A 27 -13.16 -7.96 -0.88
CA VAL A 27 -14.46 -7.30 -1.07
C VAL A 27 -15.58 -8.35 -1.09
N ARG A 28 -16.63 -8.12 -0.30
CA ARG A 28 -17.84 -8.94 -0.28
C ARG A 28 -19.07 -8.05 -0.19
N ASP A 29 -20.04 -8.26 -1.08
CA ASP A 29 -21.30 -7.51 -1.12
C ASP A 29 -21.08 -5.98 -1.14
N GLY A 30 -20.09 -5.53 -1.91
CA GLY A 30 -19.70 -4.12 -2.03
C GLY A 30 -18.93 -3.54 -0.83
N LYS A 31 -18.61 -4.34 0.18
CA LYS A 31 -17.87 -3.91 1.38
C LYS A 31 -16.45 -4.46 1.39
N CYS A 32 -15.47 -3.59 1.59
CA CYS A 32 -14.08 -3.98 1.76
C CYS A 32 -13.80 -4.37 3.23
N GLY A 33 -13.30 -5.58 3.45
CA GLY A 33 -12.95 -6.11 4.76
C GLY A 33 -11.44 -6.22 5.03
N GLY A 34 -10.60 -5.76 4.10
CA GLY A 34 -9.16 -5.89 4.21
C GLY A 34 -8.43 -6.08 2.87
N ALA A 35 -7.23 -6.62 2.93
CA ALA A 35 -6.38 -6.89 1.77
C ALA A 35 -5.54 -8.16 1.96
N VAL A 36 -5.17 -8.79 0.85
CA VAL A 36 -4.10 -9.79 0.77
C VAL A 36 -2.83 -9.08 0.34
N MET A 37 -1.75 -9.25 1.09
CA MET A 37 -0.47 -8.62 0.82
C MET A 37 0.68 -9.63 0.86
N MET A 38 1.79 -9.29 0.22
CA MET A 38 2.98 -10.12 0.14
C MET A 38 4.22 -9.33 0.57
N ASP A 39 5.02 -9.91 1.46
CA ASP A 39 6.36 -9.43 1.77
C ASP A 39 7.24 -9.61 0.53
N ILE A 40 7.72 -8.51 -0.05
CA ILE A 40 8.48 -8.53 -1.30
C ILE A 40 9.81 -9.27 -1.13
N ARG A 41 10.41 -9.22 0.07
CA ARG A 41 11.71 -9.83 0.35
C ARG A 41 11.60 -11.34 0.55
N THR A 42 10.55 -11.81 1.23
CA THR A 42 10.41 -13.23 1.60
C THR A 42 9.40 -14.00 0.75
N GLY A 43 8.52 -13.31 0.02
CA GLY A 43 7.38 -13.91 -0.68
C GLY A 43 6.25 -14.36 0.25
N LYS A 44 6.33 -14.09 1.55
CA LYS A 44 5.29 -14.47 2.53
C LYS A 44 4.00 -13.72 2.23
N ILE A 45 2.89 -14.46 2.12
CA ILE A 45 1.56 -13.89 1.92
C ILE A 45 0.85 -13.77 3.27
N GLU A 46 0.22 -12.62 3.52
CA GLU A 46 -0.59 -12.37 4.70
C GLU A 46 -1.94 -11.70 4.35
N VAL A 47 -2.92 -11.91 5.23
CA VAL A 47 -4.23 -11.29 5.17
C VAL A 47 -4.33 -10.23 6.27
N VAL A 48 -4.53 -8.97 5.87
CA VAL A 48 -4.83 -7.87 6.79
C VAL A 48 -6.32 -7.61 6.76
N ARG A 49 -6.99 -7.77 7.90
CA ARG A 49 -8.42 -7.45 8.05
C ARG A 49 -8.58 -6.06 8.64
N ALA A 50 -9.50 -5.27 8.08
CA ALA A 50 -9.78 -3.93 8.55
C ALA A 50 -11.26 -3.58 8.34
N LYS A 51 -11.80 -2.68 9.18
CA LYS A 51 -13.17 -2.16 9.04
C LYS A 51 -13.29 -1.12 7.92
N ALA A 52 -12.18 -0.49 7.58
CA ALA A 52 -12.07 0.49 6.50
C ALA A 52 -10.68 0.36 5.86
N VAL A 53 -10.61 0.58 4.54
CA VAL A 53 -9.37 0.53 3.78
C VAL A 53 -9.29 1.82 2.95
N ILE A 54 -8.14 2.50 3.01
CA ILE A 54 -7.86 3.71 2.24
C ILE A 54 -6.74 3.38 1.26
N LEU A 55 -6.98 3.61 -0.03
CA LEU A 55 -5.94 3.49 -1.06
C LEU A 55 -5.26 4.85 -1.25
N ALA A 56 -3.96 4.89 -0.99
CA ALA A 56 -3.10 6.05 -1.23
C ALA A 56 -1.86 5.63 -2.04
N ALA A 57 -2.07 4.82 -3.10
CA ALA A 57 -1.02 4.12 -3.85
C ALA A 57 -0.26 4.99 -4.88
N GLY A 58 -0.61 6.28 -5.02
CA GLY A 58 -0.07 7.15 -6.07
C GLY A 58 -0.89 7.08 -7.37
N GLY A 59 -0.30 7.49 -8.49
CA GLY A 59 -0.94 7.51 -9.81
C GLY A 59 -0.37 6.46 -10.79
N LEU A 60 -1.07 6.28 -11.92
CA LEU A 60 -0.76 5.29 -12.97
C LEU A 60 0.14 5.88 -14.08
N GLY A 61 1.19 6.61 -13.71
CA GLY A 61 2.00 7.40 -14.65
C GLY A 61 2.84 6.56 -15.61
N ARG A 62 3.09 5.28 -15.31
CA ARG A 62 3.87 4.36 -16.15
C ARG A 62 3.06 3.65 -17.23
N VAL A 63 1.78 3.98 -17.37
CA VAL A 63 0.95 3.57 -18.51
C VAL A 63 1.37 4.31 -19.81
N PHE A 64 2.08 5.43 -19.72
CA PHE A 64 2.49 6.26 -20.85
C PHE A 64 4.01 6.42 -20.96
N GLU A 65 4.50 6.66 -22.19
CA GLU A 65 5.89 7.04 -22.46
C GLU A 65 5.97 8.31 -23.34
N PRO A 66 6.88 9.26 -23.03
CA PRO A 66 7.76 9.29 -21.85
C PRO A 66 7.00 9.73 -20.58
N SER A 67 7.46 9.28 -19.40
CA SER A 67 6.86 9.63 -18.11
C SER A 67 7.91 10.10 -17.10
N THR A 68 7.57 11.15 -16.35
CA THR A 68 8.40 11.69 -15.26
C THR A 68 8.18 10.96 -13.94
N ASN A 69 7.15 10.11 -13.85
CA ASN A 69 6.80 9.41 -12.62
C ASN A 69 7.83 8.32 -12.30
N ALA A 70 7.95 7.93 -11.03
CA ALA A 70 8.84 6.83 -10.64
C ALA A 70 8.40 5.50 -11.28
N LEU A 71 9.29 4.50 -11.35
CA LEU A 71 8.96 3.18 -11.93
C LEU A 71 7.87 2.43 -11.16
N ILE A 72 7.68 2.76 -9.88
CA ILE A 72 6.65 2.19 -9.01
C ILE A 72 5.23 2.74 -9.28
N CYS A 73 5.08 3.76 -10.12
CA CYS A 73 3.79 4.36 -10.46
C CYS A 73 3.11 3.61 -11.60
N THR A 74 2.84 2.32 -11.40
CA THR A 74 2.30 1.36 -12.37
C THR A 74 0.79 1.40 -12.46
#